data_AF-A0A0P0UYH0-F1
#
_entry.id   AF-A0A0P0UYH0-F1
#
_cell.length_a   1.000
_cell.length_b   1.000
_cell.length_c   1.000
_cell.angle_alpha   90.00
_cell.angle_beta   90.00
_cell.angle_gamma   90.00
#
_symmetry.space_group_name_H-M   'P 1'
#
loop_
_entity.id
_entity.type
_entity.pdbx_description
1 polymer ?
#
loop_
_entity_poly.entity_id
_entity_poly.type
_entity_poly.pdbx_seq_one_letter_code
_entity_poly.pdbx_strand_id
1 'polypeptide(L)'
;MDEWEELARRLPVALMRVSSGMEDVKLIEVALAKFQKRSAMMGRILDGTPAAIAEQELDDPAPVGERPTVSLEKAYREISYSAARHAMARGVFFLCAVHHRTQDEPPFLHWDARHQVAIGHFERAMQSITDAMGHYAAAKDVVIVNETFLPQEDVWRRWASAAKLLVDRAASLTTLALDEARQVHHVVALELSEASSILRQWRARLVQIVSGSM
;
A
#
# COMPACT_ATOMS: atom_id res chain seq x y z
N MET A 1 32.02 6.84 -20.41
CA MET A 1 30.71 6.28 -20.06
C MET A 1 29.93 7.45 -19.52
N ASP A 2 28.86 7.87 -20.19
CA ASP A 2 28.10 9.04 -19.77
C ASP A 2 27.44 8.76 -18.42
N GLU A 3 27.43 9.74 -17.51
CA GLU A 3 26.84 9.64 -16.17
C GLU A 3 25.40 9.09 -16.19
N TRP A 4 24.67 9.37 -17.27
CA TRP A 4 23.31 8.90 -17.52
C TRP A 4 23.20 7.38 -17.67
N GLU A 5 24.20 6.72 -18.27
CA GLU A 5 24.18 5.27 -18.47
C GLU A 5 24.36 4.54 -17.13
N GLU A 6 25.18 5.10 -16.24
CA GLU A 6 25.37 4.59 -14.88
C GLU A 6 24.12 4.80 -14.02
N LEU A 7 23.45 5.96 -14.16
CA LEU A 7 22.15 6.23 -13.53
C LEU A 7 21.08 5.26 -14.04
N ALA A 8 21.00 5.03 -15.35
CA ALA A 8 20.04 4.12 -15.97
C ALA A 8 20.20 2.67 -15.48
N ARG A 9 21.43 2.21 -15.20
CA ARG A 9 21.69 0.87 -14.63
C ARG A 9 21.11 0.68 -13.23
N ARG A 10 20.86 1.77 -12.49
CA ARG A 10 20.25 1.71 -11.14
C ARG A 10 18.74 1.62 -11.18
N LEU A 11 18.10 1.95 -12.31
CA LEU A 11 16.65 1.90 -12.45
C LEU A 11 16.07 0.49 -12.23
N PRO A 12 16.59 -0.58 -12.88
CA PRO A 12 16.09 -1.93 -12.62
C PRO A 12 16.19 -2.32 -11.14
N VAL A 13 17.26 -1.91 -10.45
CA VAL A 13 17.42 -2.18 -9.02
C VAL A 13 16.37 -1.44 -8.18
N ALA A 14 16.05 -0.19 -8.54
CA ALA A 14 15.02 0.60 -7.87
C ALA A 14 13.62 -0.01 -8.05
N LEU A 15 13.24 -0.34 -9.29
CA LEU A 15 11.96 -0.98 -9.60
C LEU A 15 11.85 -2.37 -8.97
N MET A 16 12.93 -3.17 -9.03
CA MET A 16 12.98 -4.49 -8.40
C MET A 16 12.69 -4.39 -6.89
N ARG A 17 13.35 -3.47 -6.17
CA ARG A 17 13.09 -3.27 -4.73
C ARG A 17 11.64 -2.94 -4.41
N VAL A 18 11.00 -2.10 -5.23
CA VAL A 18 9.57 -1.77 -5.07
C VAL A 18 8.69 -2.98 -5.38
N SER A 19 8.98 -3.72 -6.45
CA SER A 19 8.18 -4.91 -6.83
C SER A 19 8.35 -6.11 -5.89
N SER A 20 9.50 -6.26 -5.23
CA SER A 20 9.82 -7.44 -4.41
C SER A 20 9.69 -7.19 -2.91
N GLY A 21 9.69 -5.93 -2.47
CA GLY A 21 9.47 -5.58 -1.06
C GLY A 21 8.00 -5.78 -0.74
N MET A 22 7.67 -6.78 0.08
CA MET A 22 6.29 -7.13 0.44
C MET A 22 5.97 -6.77 1.91
N GLU A 23 6.72 -5.83 2.49
CA GLU A 23 6.62 -5.53 3.92
C GLU A 23 5.34 -4.77 4.25
N ASP A 24 4.97 -3.80 3.42
CA ASP A 24 3.68 -3.12 3.44
C ASP A 24 2.52 -4.11 3.35
N VAL A 25 2.56 -5.07 2.43
CA VAL A 25 1.53 -6.11 2.30
C VAL A 25 1.38 -6.90 3.60
N LYS A 26 2.48 -7.36 4.20
CA LYS A 26 2.45 -8.08 5.48
C LYS A 26 1.88 -7.23 6.61
N LEU A 27 2.27 -5.96 6.69
CA LEU A 27 1.79 -5.03 7.71
C LEU A 27 0.29 -4.77 7.57
N ILE A 28 -0.22 -4.67 6.34
CA ILE A 28 -1.66 -4.54 6.06
C ILE A 28 -2.41 -5.82 6.43
N GLU A 29 -1.86 -7.00 6.12
CA GLU A 29 -2.45 -8.29 6.50
C GLU A 29 -2.57 -8.44 8.02
N VAL A 30 -1.55 -8.01 8.78
CA VAL A 30 -1.58 -7.98 10.25
C VAL A 30 -2.69 -7.05 10.75
N ALA A 31 -2.79 -5.83 10.20
CA ALA A 31 -3.85 -4.89 10.57
C ALA A 31 -5.24 -5.45 10.27
N LEU A 32 -5.42 -6.08 9.10
CA LEU A 32 -6.68 -6.67 8.68
C LEU A 32 -7.12 -7.79 9.64
N ALA A 33 -6.21 -8.71 9.97
CA ALA A 33 -6.49 -9.81 10.90
C ALA A 33 -6.93 -9.26 12.27
N LYS A 34 -6.25 -8.21 12.76
CA LYS A 34 -6.61 -7.54 14.02
C LYS A 34 -7.98 -6.87 13.96
N PHE A 35 -8.33 -6.19 12.86
CA PHE A 35 -9.68 -5.63 12.70
C PHE A 35 -10.77 -6.71 12.68
N GLN A 36 -10.54 -7.80 11.95
CA GLN A 36 -11.49 -8.91 11.87
C GLN A 36 -11.74 -9.53 13.25
N LYS A 37 -10.69 -9.77 14.05
CA LYS A 37 -10.81 -10.29 15.42
C LYS A 37 -11.56 -9.32 16.34
N ARG A 38 -11.30 -8.02 16.23
CA ARG A 38 -12.03 -6.98 16.97
C ARG A 38 -13.50 -6.89 16.58
N SER A 39 -13.81 -6.98 15.29
CA SER A 39 -15.20 -7.02 14.81
C SER A 39 -15.94 -8.25 15.33
N ALA A 40 -15.30 -9.42 15.29
CA ALA A 40 -15.87 -10.66 15.83
C ALA A 40 -16.14 -10.55 17.34
N MET A 41 -15.19 -9.98 18.10
CA MET A 41 -15.36 -9.69 19.53
C MET A 41 -16.57 -8.77 19.78
N MET A 42 -16.70 -7.67 19.03
CA MET A 42 -17.86 -6.78 19.14
C MET A 42 -19.19 -7.49 18.78
N GLY A 43 -19.17 -8.41 17.81
CA GLY A 43 -20.31 -9.27 17.50
C GLY A 43 -20.74 -10.12 18.69
N ARG A 44 -19.78 -10.82 19.33
CA ARG A 44 -20.06 -11.63 20.52
C ARG A 44 -20.65 -10.82 21.68
N ILE A 45 -20.17 -9.60 21.84
CA ILE A 45 -20.65 -8.66 22.86
C ILE A 45 -22.12 -8.27 22.58
N LEU A 46 -22.47 -8.01 21.32
CA LEU A 46 -23.85 -7.74 20.90
C LEU A 46 -24.78 -8.95 21.09
N ASP A 47 -24.25 -10.16 20.94
CA ASP A 47 -24.94 -11.43 21.17
C ASP A 47 -25.10 -11.79 22.66
N GLY A 48 -24.65 -10.91 23.57
CA GLY A 48 -24.84 -11.04 25.01
C GLY A 48 -23.64 -11.60 25.78
N THR A 49 -22.51 -11.83 25.13
CA THR A 49 -21.26 -12.15 25.87
C THR A 49 -20.83 -10.92 26.68
N PRO A 50 -20.55 -11.04 27.99
CA PRO A 50 -20.04 -9.91 28.77
C PRO A 50 -18.73 -9.36 28.18
N ALA A 51 -18.60 -8.02 28.12
CA ALA A 51 -17.45 -7.35 27.49
C ALA A 51 -16.11 -7.82 28.05
N ALA A 52 -15.98 -7.95 29.37
CA ALA A 52 -14.76 -8.43 30.01
C ALA A 52 -14.35 -9.84 29.56
N ILE A 53 -15.32 -10.74 29.36
CA ILE A 53 -15.08 -12.10 28.86
C ILE A 53 -14.65 -12.05 27.39
N ALA A 54 -15.36 -11.27 26.57
CA ALA A 54 -15.05 -11.14 25.16
C ALA A 54 -13.65 -10.53 24.92
N GLU A 55 -13.23 -9.55 25.72
CA GLU A 55 -11.89 -8.96 25.67
C GLU A 55 -10.82 -9.93 26.16
N GLN A 56 -11.07 -10.66 27.25
CA GLN A 56 -10.12 -11.65 27.77
C GLN A 56 -9.88 -12.80 26.79
N GLU A 57 -10.91 -13.20 26.05
CA GLU A 57 -10.85 -14.27 25.05
C GLU A 57 -10.50 -13.77 23.65
N LEU A 58 -10.15 -12.48 23.48
CA LEU A 58 -9.69 -11.97 22.20
C LEU A 58 -8.37 -12.63 21.81
N ASP A 59 -8.43 -13.51 20.82
CA ASP A 59 -7.26 -14.05 20.13
C ASP A 59 -6.61 -12.96 19.27
N ASP A 60 -5.79 -12.12 19.92
CA ASP A 60 -5.09 -10.99 19.30
C ASP A 60 -3.94 -11.48 18.41
N PRO A 61 -4.01 -11.29 17.07
CA PRO A 61 -2.97 -11.71 16.17
C PRO A 61 -1.62 -11.05 16.50
N ALA A 62 -0.52 -11.76 16.23
CA ALA A 62 0.81 -11.18 16.39
C ALA A 62 0.99 -9.93 15.50
N PRO A 63 1.71 -8.89 15.95
CA PRO A 63 2.31 -8.76 17.28
C PRO A 63 1.26 -8.44 18.35
N VAL A 64 1.27 -9.23 19.44
CA VAL A 64 0.28 -9.14 20.52
C VAL A 64 0.39 -7.79 21.23
N GLY A 65 -0.75 -7.16 21.50
CA GLY A 65 -0.87 -5.85 22.16
C GLY A 65 -0.67 -4.66 21.22
N GLU A 66 -0.11 -4.86 20.02
CA GLU A 66 -0.02 -3.79 19.02
C GLU A 66 -1.41 -3.50 18.43
N ARG A 67 -1.77 -2.21 18.36
CA ARG A 67 -3.02 -1.77 17.74
C ARG A 67 -2.92 -1.90 16.22
N PRO A 68 -4.00 -2.26 15.50
CA PRO A 68 -3.97 -2.37 14.04
C PRO A 68 -3.51 -1.08 13.34
N THR A 69 -3.79 0.08 13.92
CA THR A 69 -3.33 1.38 13.38
C THR A 69 -1.82 1.53 13.36
N VAL A 70 -1.08 0.92 14.29
CA VAL A 70 0.39 1.00 14.30
C VAL A 70 0.96 0.26 13.10
N SER A 71 0.40 -0.91 12.76
CA SER A 71 0.79 -1.67 11.57
C SER A 71 0.40 -0.92 10.29
N LEU A 72 -0.78 -0.28 10.26
CA LEU A 72 -1.18 0.60 9.15
C LEU A 72 -0.28 1.83 8.98
N GLU A 73 0.13 2.49 10.07
CA GLU A 73 1.05 3.63 10.01
C GLU A 73 2.41 3.21 9.43
N LYS A 74 2.92 2.03 9.83
CA LYS A 74 4.14 1.46 9.24
C LYS A 74 3.96 1.16 7.75
N ALA A 75 2.85 0.52 7.38
CA ALA A 75 2.55 0.23 5.97
C ALA A 75 2.46 1.50 5.13
N TYR A 76 1.79 2.54 5.63
CA TYR A 76 1.70 3.84 4.97
C TYR A 76 3.09 4.43 4.69
N ARG A 77 4.01 4.35 5.65
CA ARG A 77 5.39 4.85 5.48
C ARG A 77 6.16 4.04 4.43
N GLU A 78 6.03 2.72 4.43
CA GLU A 78 6.67 1.85 3.43
C GLU A 78 6.16 2.12 2.02
N ILE A 79 4.84 2.29 1.87
CA ILE A 79 4.18 2.62 0.60
C ILE A 79 4.60 4.02 0.13
N SER A 80 4.59 5.01 1.01
CA SER A 80 5.00 6.38 0.71
C SER A 80 6.47 6.45 0.28
N TYR A 81 7.35 5.72 0.97
CA TYR A 81 8.76 5.62 0.60
C TYR A 81 8.95 4.94 -0.76
N SER A 82 8.21 3.85 -1.01
CA SER A 82 8.23 3.14 -2.29
C SER A 82 7.71 4.01 -3.44
N ALA A 83 6.63 4.76 -3.24
CA ALA A 83 6.07 5.70 -4.21
C ALA A 83 7.08 6.80 -4.56
N ALA A 84 7.76 7.38 -3.57
CA ALA A 84 8.78 8.40 -3.81
C ALA A 84 9.96 7.84 -4.63
N ARG A 85 10.41 6.61 -4.32
CA ARG A 85 11.47 5.94 -5.09
C ARG A 85 11.04 5.62 -6.52
N HIS A 86 9.81 5.16 -6.68
CA HIS A 86 9.20 4.87 -7.98
C HIS A 86 9.12 6.14 -8.84
N ALA A 87 8.65 7.25 -8.28
CA ALA A 87 8.61 8.55 -8.97
C ALA A 87 10.02 9.05 -9.37
N MET A 88 11.02 8.92 -8.49
CA MET A 88 12.41 9.26 -8.82
C MET A 88 12.97 8.40 -9.96
N ALA A 89 12.66 7.10 -9.95
CA ALA A 89 13.02 6.17 -11.01
C ALA A 89 12.49 6.65 -12.38
N ARG A 90 11.24 7.14 -12.43
CA ARG A 90 10.69 7.73 -13.66
C ARG A 90 11.40 8.98 -14.12
N GLY A 91 11.73 9.90 -13.20
CA GLY A 91 12.50 11.10 -13.54
C GLY A 91 13.82 10.75 -14.24
N VAL A 92 14.57 9.79 -13.69
CA VAL A 92 15.82 9.31 -14.31
C VAL A 92 15.56 8.67 -15.67
N PHE A 93 14.56 7.78 -15.77
CA PHE A 93 14.31 7.04 -17.00
C PHE A 93 13.82 7.92 -18.15
N PHE A 94 13.01 8.94 -17.84
CA PHE A 94 12.58 9.95 -18.81
C PHE A 94 13.77 10.73 -19.38
N LEU A 95 14.71 11.16 -18.53
CA LEU A 95 15.91 11.86 -19.00
C LEU A 95 16.77 10.96 -19.90
N CYS A 96 16.88 9.67 -19.59
CA CYS A 96 17.55 8.70 -20.48
C CYS A 96 16.83 8.57 -21.82
N ALA A 97 15.49 8.51 -21.82
CA ALA A 97 14.72 8.43 -23.05
C ALA A 97 14.89 9.67 -23.93
N VAL A 98 14.94 10.87 -23.32
CA VAL A 98 15.24 12.12 -24.04
C VAL A 98 16.65 12.09 -24.64
N HIS A 99 17.64 11.63 -23.89
CA HIS A 99 19.02 11.50 -24.39
C HIS A 99 19.11 10.55 -25.59
N HIS A 100 18.38 9.42 -25.56
CA HIS A 100 18.29 8.48 -26.68
C HIS A 100 17.28 8.89 -27.77
N ARG A 101 16.59 10.02 -27.60
CA ARG A 101 15.52 10.52 -28.48
C ARG A 101 14.39 9.52 -28.70
N THR A 102 14.06 8.74 -27.67
CA THR A 102 13.01 7.70 -27.71
C THR A 102 11.82 8.03 -26.82
N GLN A 103 11.75 9.22 -26.23
CA GLN A 103 10.67 9.59 -25.31
C GLN A 103 9.28 9.56 -25.95
N ASP A 104 9.21 9.74 -27.27
CA ASP A 104 7.96 9.69 -28.04
C ASP A 104 7.74 8.33 -28.72
N GLU A 105 8.63 7.35 -28.49
CA GLU A 105 8.50 6.02 -29.09
C GLU A 105 7.50 5.16 -28.31
N PRO A 106 6.72 4.30 -29.01
CA PRO A 106 5.69 3.47 -28.37
C PRO A 106 6.16 2.65 -27.15
N PRO A 107 7.36 2.03 -27.13
CA PRO A 107 7.81 1.29 -25.95
C PRO A 107 7.95 2.18 -24.70
N PHE A 108 8.47 3.39 -24.85
CA PHE A 108 8.63 4.31 -23.72
C PHE A 108 7.28 4.88 -23.27
N LEU A 109 6.41 5.27 -24.22
CA LEU A 109 5.07 5.77 -23.89
C LEU A 109 4.22 4.72 -23.16
N HIS A 110 4.33 3.45 -23.55
CA HIS A 110 3.64 2.35 -22.89
C HIS A 110 4.17 2.09 -21.48
N TRP A 111 5.50 2.14 -21.30
CA TRP A 111 6.12 2.08 -19.98
C TRP A 111 5.67 3.25 -19.09
N ASP A 112 5.62 4.48 -19.63
CA ASP A 112 5.22 5.68 -18.87
C ASP A 112 3.73 5.65 -18.49
N ALA A 113 2.87 5.15 -19.39
CA ALA A 113 1.47 4.92 -19.07
C ALA A 113 1.30 3.93 -17.91
N ARG A 114 2.09 2.86 -17.88
CA ARG A 114 2.07 1.90 -16.76
C ARG A 114 2.57 2.52 -15.46
N HIS A 115 3.61 3.36 -15.55
CA HIS A 115 4.08 4.14 -14.42
C HIS A 115 2.98 4.98 -13.78
N GLN A 116 2.14 5.64 -14.59
CA GLN A 116 0.97 6.38 -14.08
C GLN A 116 -0.08 5.47 -13.41
N VAL A 117 -0.28 4.26 -13.92
CA VAL A 117 -1.18 3.27 -13.29
C VAL A 117 -0.66 2.88 -11.91
N ALA A 118 0.64 2.61 -11.76
CA ALA A 118 1.23 2.31 -10.46
C ALA A 118 1.09 3.46 -9.46
N ILE A 119 1.27 4.72 -9.89
CA ILE A 119 1.00 5.91 -9.05
C ILE A 119 -0.44 5.89 -8.52
N GLY A 120 -1.42 5.64 -9.39
CA GLY A 120 -2.82 5.56 -8.97
C GLY A 120 -3.08 4.48 -7.92
N HIS A 121 -2.41 3.33 -8.02
CA HIS A 121 -2.50 2.28 -7.00
C HIS A 121 -1.82 2.69 -5.68
N PHE A 122 -0.66 3.34 -5.72
CA PHE A 122 -0.01 3.90 -4.52
C PHE A 122 -0.93 4.87 -3.78
N GLU A 123 -1.53 5.82 -4.49
CA GLU A 123 -2.44 6.81 -3.93
C GLU A 123 -3.68 6.16 -3.30
N ARG A 124 -4.32 5.22 -4.01
CA ARG A 124 -5.49 4.50 -3.49
C ARG A 124 -5.17 3.64 -2.26
N ALA A 125 -4.01 2.99 -2.24
CA ALA A 125 -3.56 2.24 -1.07
C ALA A 125 -3.39 3.17 0.14
N MET A 126 -2.66 4.28 -0.02
CA MET A 126 -2.43 5.27 1.04
C MET A 126 -3.73 5.92 1.55
N GLN A 127 -4.64 6.27 0.64
CA GLN A 127 -5.95 6.83 1.01
C GLN A 127 -6.77 5.81 1.80
N SER A 128 -6.85 4.56 1.33
CA SER A 128 -7.59 3.50 2.01
C SER A 128 -7.04 3.21 3.41
N ILE A 129 -5.71 3.25 3.58
CA ILE A 129 -5.07 3.15 4.90
C ILE A 129 -5.50 4.31 5.81
N THR A 130 -5.44 5.54 5.30
CA THR A 130 -5.83 6.75 6.06
C THR A 130 -7.29 6.67 6.52
N ASP A 131 -8.19 6.30 5.61
CA ASP A 131 -9.61 6.16 5.92
C ASP A 131 -9.87 5.02 6.91
N ALA A 132 -9.17 3.89 6.77
CA ALA A 132 -9.29 2.77 7.72
C ALA A 132 -8.88 3.18 9.14
N MET A 133 -7.77 3.93 9.27
CA MET A 133 -7.34 4.48 10.56
C MET A 133 -8.36 5.47 11.13
N GLY A 134 -8.93 6.34 10.29
CA GLY A 134 -9.97 7.29 10.67
C GLY A 134 -11.24 6.62 11.21
N HIS A 135 -11.73 5.59 10.51
CA HIS A 135 -12.91 4.82 10.96
C HIS A 135 -12.65 4.09 12.28
N TYR A 136 -11.45 3.52 12.45
CA TYR A 136 -11.11 2.87 13.71
C TYR A 136 -10.95 3.86 14.88
N ALA A 137 -10.41 5.06 14.62
CA ALA A 137 -10.37 6.12 15.63
C ALA A 137 -11.80 6.50 16.07
N ALA A 138 -12.72 6.71 15.12
CA ALA A 138 -14.12 6.99 15.42
C ALA A 138 -14.79 5.85 16.20
N ALA A 139 -14.46 4.59 15.91
CA ALA A 139 -14.98 3.44 16.66
C ALA A 139 -14.56 3.49 18.14
N LYS A 140 -13.33 3.94 18.44
CA LYS A 140 -12.87 4.10 19.82
C LYS A 140 -13.58 5.23 20.54
N ASP A 141 -13.80 6.36 19.86
CA ASP A 141 -14.49 7.51 20.44
C ASP A 141 -15.94 7.15 20.82
N VAL A 142 -16.60 6.34 20.00
CA VAL A 142 -17.93 5.77 20.31
C VAL A 142 -17.92 4.97 21.62
N VAL A 143 -16.92 4.10 21.82
CA VAL A 143 -16.83 3.29 23.05
C VAL A 143 -16.63 4.17 24.28
N ILE A 144 -15.74 5.17 24.20
CA ILE A 144 -15.44 6.10 25.31
C ILE A 144 -16.66 6.93 25.70
N VAL A 145 -17.38 7.48 24.71
CA VAL A 145 -18.61 8.28 24.96
C VAL A 145 -19.67 7.42 25.64
N ASN A 146 -19.83 6.17 25.22
CA ASN A 146 -20.80 5.26 25.80
C ASN A 146 -20.49 4.95 27.29
N GLU A 147 -19.23 4.64 27.61
CA GLU A 147 -18.80 4.38 28.99
C GLU A 147 -18.95 5.59 29.92
N THR A 148 -18.82 6.81 29.38
CA THR A 148 -18.82 8.04 30.18
C THR A 148 -20.23 8.57 30.46
N PHE A 149 -21.16 8.46 29.49
CA PHE A 149 -22.40 9.25 29.52
C PHE A 149 -23.69 8.43 29.65
N LEU A 150 -23.70 7.13 29.32
CA LEU A 150 -24.96 6.43 29.01
C LEU A 150 -25.01 5.00 29.58
N PRO A 151 -25.28 4.81 30.88
CA PRO A 151 -25.38 3.47 31.47
C PRO A 151 -26.68 2.71 31.13
N GLN A 152 -27.57 3.26 30.29
CA GLN A 152 -28.81 2.58 29.91
C GLN A 152 -28.56 1.49 28.86
N GLU A 153 -29.06 0.29 29.11
CA GLU A 153 -28.79 -0.94 28.33
C GLU A 153 -29.18 -0.81 26.84
N ASP A 154 -30.35 -0.23 26.54
CA ASP A 154 -30.81 -0.01 25.15
C ASP A 154 -29.90 0.93 24.37
N VAL A 155 -29.30 1.90 25.05
CA VAL A 155 -28.40 2.89 24.46
C VAL A 155 -27.05 2.25 24.18
N TRP A 156 -26.56 1.42 25.12
CA TRP A 156 -25.32 0.67 24.96
C TRP A 156 -25.34 -0.22 23.71
N ARG A 157 -26.44 -0.95 23.45
CA ARG A 157 -26.50 -1.86 22.29
C ARG A 157 -26.41 -1.11 20.96
N ARG A 158 -26.99 0.08 20.87
CA ARG A 158 -26.89 0.94 19.67
C ARG A 158 -25.45 1.41 19.45
N TRP A 159 -24.76 1.82 20.50
CA TRP A 159 -23.35 2.26 20.40
C TRP A 159 -22.40 1.10 20.10
N ALA A 160 -22.57 -0.06 20.72
CA ALA A 160 -21.80 -1.26 20.39
C ALA A 160 -21.98 -1.66 18.91
N SER A 161 -23.21 -1.52 18.39
CA SER A 161 -23.51 -1.74 16.97
C SER A 161 -22.84 -0.69 16.07
N ALA A 162 -22.83 0.58 16.47
CA ALA A 162 -22.15 1.65 15.75
C ALA A 162 -20.62 1.46 15.74
N ALA A 163 -20.02 1.10 16.89
CA ALA A 163 -18.60 0.78 16.99
C ALA A 163 -18.23 -0.39 16.09
N LYS A 164 -19.04 -1.46 16.09
CA LYS A 164 -18.83 -2.62 15.22
C LYS A 164 -18.86 -2.21 13.74
N LEU A 165 -19.85 -1.43 13.32
CA LEU A 165 -19.97 -0.96 11.94
C LEU A 165 -18.72 -0.17 11.50
N LEU A 166 -18.17 0.67 12.38
CA LEU A 166 -16.95 1.43 12.10
C LEU A 166 -15.71 0.53 12.02
N VAL A 167 -15.60 -0.50 12.87
CA VAL A 167 -14.53 -1.50 12.76
C VAL A 167 -14.66 -2.34 11.49
N ASP A 168 -15.87 -2.73 11.10
CA ASP A 168 -16.14 -3.43 9.83
C ASP A 168 -15.75 -2.57 8.63
N ARG A 169 -16.02 -1.26 8.69
CA ARG A 169 -15.62 -0.32 7.66
C ARG A 169 -14.10 -0.17 7.59
N ALA A 170 -13.43 -0.08 8.73
CA ALA A 170 -11.97 -0.08 8.80
C ALA A 170 -11.37 -1.36 8.20
N ALA A 171 -11.95 -2.53 8.49
CA ALA A 171 -11.54 -3.81 7.90
C ALA A 171 -11.71 -3.81 6.37
N SER A 172 -12.85 -3.35 5.87
CA SER A 172 -13.14 -3.29 4.43
C SER A 172 -12.15 -2.38 3.68
N LEU A 173 -11.85 -1.21 4.24
CA LEU A 173 -10.86 -0.28 3.68
C LEU A 173 -9.44 -0.85 3.78
N THR A 174 -9.13 -1.61 4.83
CA THR A 174 -7.85 -2.33 4.94
C THR A 174 -7.72 -3.41 3.87
N THR A 175 -8.80 -4.12 3.52
CA THR A 175 -8.81 -5.05 2.38
C THR A 175 -8.55 -4.32 1.06
N LEU A 176 -9.19 -3.17 0.82
CA LEU A 176 -8.92 -2.37 -0.38
C LEU A 176 -7.45 -1.92 -0.42
N ALA A 177 -6.90 -1.46 0.70
CA ALA A 177 -5.48 -1.11 0.78
C ALA A 177 -4.56 -2.30 0.44
N LEU A 178 -4.91 -3.50 0.90
CA LEU A 178 -4.15 -4.72 0.61
C LEU A 178 -4.17 -5.07 -0.88
N ASP A 179 -5.34 -4.98 -1.51
CA ASP A 179 -5.48 -5.26 -2.93
C ASP A 179 -4.73 -4.23 -3.77
N GLU A 180 -4.83 -2.94 -3.43
CA GLU A 180 -4.09 -1.87 -4.10
C GLU A 180 -2.57 -2.01 -3.93
N ALA A 181 -2.07 -2.37 -2.73
CA ALA A 181 -0.64 -2.64 -2.50
C ALA A 181 -0.16 -3.81 -3.37
N ARG A 182 -0.92 -4.91 -3.45
CA ARG A 182 -0.60 -6.03 -4.33
C ARG A 182 -0.58 -5.62 -5.81
N GLN A 183 -1.50 -4.76 -6.24
CA GLN A 183 -1.50 -4.22 -7.60
C GLN A 183 -0.27 -3.34 -7.87
N VAL A 184 0.17 -2.51 -6.92
CA VAL A 184 1.44 -1.77 -7.03
C VAL A 184 2.59 -2.72 -7.36
N HIS A 185 2.81 -3.76 -6.55
CA HIS A 185 3.93 -4.67 -6.77
C HIS A 185 3.85 -5.37 -8.12
N HIS A 186 2.64 -5.78 -8.53
CA HIS A 186 2.42 -6.42 -9.82
C HIS A 186 2.72 -5.48 -10.99
N VAL A 187 2.17 -4.26 -10.97
CA VAL A 187 2.33 -3.28 -12.04
C VAL A 187 3.80 -2.83 -12.14
N VAL A 188 4.47 -2.62 -11.01
CA VAL A 188 5.90 -2.25 -11.00
C VAL A 188 6.79 -3.40 -11.49
N ALA A 189 6.44 -4.66 -11.23
CA ALA A 189 7.15 -5.80 -11.82
C ALA A 189 7.04 -5.81 -13.36
N LEU A 190 5.86 -5.46 -13.89
CA LEU A 190 5.66 -5.34 -15.34
C LEU A 190 6.45 -4.14 -15.92
N GLU A 191 6.52 -3.01 -15.21
CA GLU A 191 7.38 -1.87 -15.59
C GLU A 191 8.86 -2.25 -15.63
N LEU A 192 9.34 -3.04 -14.67
CA LEU A 192 10.73 -3.52 -14.63
C LEU A 192 11.09 -4.32 -15.89
N SER A 193 10.17 -5.19 -16.33
CA SER A 193 10.36 -5.99 -17.55
C SER A 193 10.48 -5.10 -18.80
N GLU A 194 9.61 -4.10 -18.91
CA GLU A 194 9.61 -3.15 -20.03
C GLU A 194 10.83 -2.22 -20.02
N ALA A 195 11.18 -1.66 -18.85
CA ALA A 195 12.38 -0.86 -18.68
C ALA A 195 13.62 -1.66 -19.11
N SER A 196 13.70 -2.93 -18.73
CA SER A 196 14.80 -3.82 -19.14
C SER A 196 14.83 -4.10 -20.65
N SER A 197 13.67 -4.12 -21.32
CA SER A 197 13.59 -4.24 -22.78
C SER A 197 14.10 -2.97 -23.46
N ILE A 198 13.63 -1.80 -23.02
CA ILE A 198 14.01 -0.49 -23.54
C ILE A 198 15.52 -0.25 -23.37
N LEU A 199 16.07 -0.52 -22.17
CA LEU A 199 17.50 -0.38 -21.89
C LEU A 199 18.36 -1.26 -22.83
N ARG A 200 17.92 -2.48 -23.15
CA ARG A 200 18.60 -3.35 -24.12
C ARG A 200 18.55 -2.78 -25.53
N GLN A 201 17.42 -2.20 -25.94
CA GLN A 201 17.28 -1.54 -27.24
C GLN A 201 18.21 -0.33 -27.35
N TRP A 202 18.25 0.53 -26.34
CA TRP A 202 19.18 1.68 -26.31
C TRP A 202 20.63 1.22 -26.42
N ARG A 203 21.02 0.20 -25.66
CA ARG A 203 22.38 -0.37 -25.75
C ARG A 203 22.70 -0.91 -27.14
N ALA A 204 21.76 -1.61 -27.78
CA ALA A 204 21.95 -2.13 -29.13
C ALA A 204 22.12 -1.01 -30.17
N ARG A 205 21.33 0.07 -30.07
CA ARG A 205 21.43 1.25 -30.94
C ARG A 205 22.78 1.94 -30.79
N LEU A 206 23.27 2.11 -29.55
CA LEU A 206 24.59 2.69 -29.31
C LEU A 206 25.72 1.87 -29.96
N VAL A 207 25.68 0.53 -29.83
CA VAL A 207 26.69 -0.34 -30.46
C VAL A 207 26.67 -0.20 -31.99
N GLN A 208 25.48 -0.15 -32.61
CA GLN A 208 25.36 0.04 -34.06
C GLN A 208 25.92 1.38 -34.54
N ILE A 209 25.69 2.46 -33.80
CA ILE A 209 26.22 3.79 -34.14
C ILE A 209 27.75 3.79 -34.09
N VAL A 210 28.34 3.18 -33.05
CA VAL A 210 29.80 3.08 -32.91
C VAL A 210 30.40 2.20 -34.02
N SER A 211 29.80 1.04 -34.31
CA SER A 211 30.29 0.13 -35.35
C SER A 211 30.12 0.67 -36.78
N GLY A 212 29.09 1.46 -37.05
CA GLY A 212 28.89 2.10 -38.37
C GLY A 212 29.76 3.34 -38.61
N SER A 213 30.42 3.85 -37.56
CA SER A 213 31.33 5.01 -37.65
C SER A 213 32.80 4.61 -37.82
N MET A 214 33.12 3.31 -37.79
CA MET A 214 34.46 2.75 -38.04
C MET A 214 34.56 2.21 -39.46
#